data_AF-A0A1I6LDY4-F1
#
_entry.id   AF-A0A1I6LDY4-F1
#
_cell.length_a   1.000
_cell.length_b   1.000
_cell.length_c   1.000
_cell.angle_alpha   90.00
_cell.angle_beta   90.00
_cell.angle_gamma   90.00
#
_symmetry.space_group_name_H-M   'P 1'
#
loop_
_entity.id
_entity.type
_entity.pdbx_description
1 polymer ?
#
loop_
_entity_poly.entity_id
_entity_poly.type
_entity_poly.pdbx_seq_one_letter_code
_entity_poly.pdbx_strand_id
1 'polypeptide(L)' 'MLGYHLLGKWRGEVLVMIDSEKRIEQKMTQEVKKLGGRAVKFVSPGWDGVPDRIVFFPGGRVAFVEVKAPGKKLRPLQL' A
#
# COMPACT_ATOMS: atom_id res chain seq x y z
N MET A 1 -14.72 -9.85 26.24
CA MET A 1 -14.15 -8.56 26.67
C MET A 1 -13.71 -7.81 25.40
N LEU A 2 -14.68 -7.40 24.56
CA LEU A 2 -15.25 -6.04 24.47
C LEU A 2 -14.26 -4.98 23.98
N GLY A 3 -14.43 -4.60 22.70
CA GLY A 3 -14.47 -3.21 22.26
C GLY A 3 -13.17 -2.42 22.20
N TYR A 4 -12.62 -2.25 20.99
CA TYR A 4 -11.85 -1.05 20.65
C TYR A 4 -12.67 -0.17 19.71
N HIS A 5 -13.54 0.60 20.34
CA HIS A 5 -14.25 1.73 19.75
C HIS A 5 -13.47 3.00 20.10
N LEU A 6 -12.51 3.41 19.27
CA LEU A 6 -11.96 4.78 19.34
C LEU A 6 -11.66 5.29 17.92
N LEU A 7 -12.70 5.87 17.33
CA LEU A 7 -12.61 6.83 16.23
C LEU A 7 -12.11 8.16 16.81
N GLY A 8 -10.87 8.58 16.50
CA GLY A 8 -10.41 9.88 16.95
C GLY A 8 -8.95 10.24 16.68
N LYS A 9 -8.73 10.96 15.58
CA LYS A 9 -7.62 11.87 15.24
C LYS A 9 -6.20 11.33 15.05
N TRP A 10 -5.75 11.52 13.81
CA TRP A 10 -4.37 11.45 13.35
C TRP A 10 -3.54 12.63 13.88
N ARG A 11 -2.64 12.34 14.81
CA ARG A 11 -1.31 12.96 14.97
C ARG A 11 -0.40 11.94 15.66
N GLY A 12 0.57 11.41 14.91
CA GLY A 12 1.71 10.65 15.44
C GLY A 12 1.45 9.20 15.90
N GLU A 13 1.86 8.25 15.08
CA GLU A 13 2.57 7.02 15.49
C GLU A 13 1.83 5.77 16.04
N VAL A 14 0.56 5.81 16.46
CA VAL A 14 -0.05 4.60 17.09
C VAL A 14 -0.89 3.70 16.13
N LEU A 15 -1.26 4.16 14.93
CA LEU A 15 -2.22 3.45 14.05
C LEU A 15 -1.60 2.56 12.94
N VAL A 16 -0.33 2.19 13.01
CA VAL A 16 0.27 1.34 11.95
C VAL A 16 -0.08 -0.14 12.14
N MET A 17 -0.35 -0.59 13.37
CA MET A 17 -0.55 -2.00 13.72
C MET A 17 -1.92 -2.60 13.30
N ILE A 18 -2.90 -1.75 12.96
CA ILE A 18 -4.31 -2.18 12.74
C ILE A 18 -4.79 -1.86 11.31
N ASP A 19 -3.95 -1.26 10.47
CA ASP A 19 -4.37 -0.90 9.12
C ASP A 19 -4.45 -2.13 8.22
N SER A 20 -5.57 -2.26 7.51
CA SER A 20 -5.71 -3.25 6.45
C SER A 20 -4.78 -2.93 5.29
N GLU A 21 -4.40 -3.96 4.52
CA GLU A 21 -3.57 -3.82 3.31
C GLU A 21 -4.14 -2.77 2.35
N LYS A 22 -5.47 -2.81 2.13
CA LYS A 22 -6.22 -1.82 1.35
C LYS A 22 -6.04 -0.39 1.87
N ARG A 23 -6.04 -0.18 3.18
CA ARG A 23 -5.87 1.15 3.78
C ARG A 23 -4.44 1.65 3.65
N ILE A 24 -3.46 0.76 3.79
CA ILE A 24 -2.04 1.08 3.54
C ILE A 24 -1.83 1.46 2.08
N GLU A 25 -2.36 0.66 1.15
CA GLU A 25 -2.31 0.91 -0.28
C GLU A 25 -2.97 2.26 -0.63
N GLN A 26 -4.16 2.53 -0.09
CA GLN A 26 -4.84 3.82 -0.27
C GLN A 26 -3.99 5.00 0.20
N LYS A 27 -3.37 4.92 1.39
CA LYS A 27 -2.48 5.97 1.88
C LYS A 27 -1.26 6.14 0.98
N MET A 28 -0.62 5.04 0.58
CA MET A 28 0.51 5.07 -0.34
C MET A 28 0.15 5.79 -1.65
N THR A 29 -1.00 5.48 -2.24
CA THR A 29 -1.45 6.15 -3.47
C THR A 29 -1.70 7.65 -3.29
N GLN A 30 -2.19 8.06 -2.11
CA GLN A 30 -2.40 9.47 -1.78
C GLN A 30 -1.06 10.20 -1.61
N GLU A 31 -0.09 9.59 -0.92
CA GLU A 31 1.24 10.18 -0.75
C GLU A 31 2.00 10.28 -2.08
N VAL A 32 1.94 9.24 -2.92
CA VAL A 32 2.49 9.28 -4.29
C VAL A 32 1.89 10.43 -5.08
N LYS A 33 0.57 10.63 -5.01
CA LYS A 33 -0.12 11.73 -5.70
C LYS A 33 0.34 13.09 -5.19
N LYS A 34 0.51 13.27 -3.88
CA LYS A 34 1.05 14.51 -3.28
C LYS A 34 2.46 14.82 -3.77
N LEU A 35 3.27 13.80 -4.02
CA LEU A 35 4.61 13.92 -4.60
C LEU A 35 4.62 14.12 -6.13
N GLY A 36 3.45 14.34 -6.76
CA GLY A 36 3.32 14.52 -8.20
C GLY A 36 3.44 13.22 -9.01
N GLY A 37 3.44 12.07 -8.35
CA GLY A 37 3.48 10.76 -9.00
C GLY A 37 2.10 10.17 -9.28
N ARG A 38 2.09 9.00 -9.93
CA ARG A 38 0.90 8.17 -10.19
C ARG A 38 1.18 6.72 -9.83
N ALA A 39 0.37 6.16 -8.92
CA ALA A 39 0.42 4.75 -8.56
C ALA A 39 -0.71 4.00 -9.26
N VAL A 40 -0.43 3.35 -10.39
CA VAL A 40 -1.42 2.57 -11.16
C VAL A 40 -1.42 1.12 -10.69
N LYS A 41 -2.59 0.46 -10.77
CA LYS A 41 -2.69 -0.97 -10.49
C LYS A 41 -1.92 -1.75 -11.56
N PHE A 42 -1.08 -2.70 -11.16
CA PHE A 42 -0.42 -3.59 -12.11
C PHE A 42 -1.30 -4.83 -12.32
N VAL A 43 -1.72 -5.05 -13.56
CA VAL A 43 -2.43 -6.26 -13.98
C VAL A 43 -1.72 -6.81 -15.19
N SER A 44 -1.35 -8.09 -15.14
CA SER A 44 -0.67 -8.80 -16.23
C SER A 44 -1.46 -10.07 -16.56
N PRO A 45 -2.31 -10.05 -17.61
CA PRO A 45 -3.07 -11.23 -17.98
C PRO A 45 -2.16 -12.41 -18.31
N GLY A 46 -2.43 -13.57 -17.71
CA GLY A 46 -1.62 -14.78 -17.90
C GLY A 46 -0.32 -14.83 -17.08
N TRP A 47 -0.05 -13.85 -16.21
CA TRP A 47 1.11 -13.84 -15.33
C TRP A 47 0.73 -13.49 -13.89
N ASP A 48 0.81 -14.49 -13.01
CA ASP A 48 0.61 -14.32 -11.57
C ASP A 48 1.87 -13.81 -10.86
N GLY A 49 1.68 -13.18 -9.70
CA GLY A 49 2.78 -12.75 -8.84
C GLY A 49 3.32 -11.34 -9.13
N VAL A 50 2.75 -10.62 -10.10
CA VAL A 50 3.12 -9.21 -10.31
C VAL A 50 2.86 -8.36 -9.05
N PRO A 51 3.69 -7.34 -8.78
CA PRO A 51 3.48 -6.42 -7.66
C PRO A 51 2.13 -5.70 -7.75
N ASP A 52 1.53 -5.32 -6.63
CA ASP A 52 0.24 -4.64 -6.61
C ASP A 52 0.16 -3.37 -7.50
N ARG A 53 1.22 -2.55 -7.51
CA ARG A 53 1.25 -1.26 -8.25
C ARG A 53 2.56 -0.97 -8.96
N ILE A 54 2.42 -0.24 -10.07
CA ILE A 54 3.53 0.50 -10.70
C ILE A 54 3.37 1.98 -10.34
N VAL A 55 4.42 2.58 -9.81
CA VAL A 55 4.47 3.98 -9.43
C VAL A 55 5.38 4.75 -10.38
N PHE A 56 4.82 5.74 -11.06
CA PHE A 56 5.55 6.70 -11.88
C PHE A 56 5.74 7.98 -11.08
N PHE A 57 6.99 8.38 -10.86
CA PHE A 57 7.36 9.64 -10.22
C PHE A 57 7.86 10.66 -11.26
N PRO A 58 7.84 11.96 -10.95
CA PRO A 58 8.51 12.97 -11.76
C PRO A 58 9.98 12.64 -12.00
N GLY A 59 10.47 13.04 -13.18
CA GLY A 59 11.85 12.78 -13.62
C GLY A 59 12.06 11.36 -14.17
N GLY A 60 11.01 10.67 -14.61
CA GLY A 60 11.13 9.35 -15.25
C GLY A 60 11.45 8.19 -14.30
N ARG A 61 11.32 8.40 -12.98
CA ARG A 61 11.58 7.36 -11.99
C ARG A 61 10.36 6.45 -11.86
N VAL A 62 10.61 5.14 -11.80
CA VAL A 62 9.58 4.11 -11.69
C VAL A 62 9.87 3.21 -10.49
N ALA A 63 8.84 2.84 -9.73
CA ALA A 63 8.92 1.85 -8.67
C ALA A 63 7.82 0.79 -8.82
N PHE A 64 8.15 -0.46 -8.51
CA PHE A 64 7.19 -1.53 -8.38
C PHE A 64 6.91 -1.75 -6.90
N VAL A 65 5.64 -1.77 -6.51
CA VAL A 65 5.24 -1.76 -5.10
C VAL A 65 4.29 -2.91 -4.84
N GLU A 66 4.67 -3.76 -3.91
CA GLU A 66 3.83 -4.77 -3.27
C GLU A 66 3.53 -4.30 -1.85
N VAL A 67 2.26 -4.32 -1.46
CA VAL A 67 1.78 -3.89 -0.14
C VAL A 67 1.31 -5.09 0.64
N LYS A 68 1.60 -5.12 1.94
CA LYS A 68 1.07 -6.13 2.87
C LYS A 68 0.57 -5.47 4.14
N ALA A 69 -0.51 -6.01 4.71
CA ALA A 69 -0.90 -5.64 6.07
C ALA A 69 0.21 -6.04 7.07
N PRO A 70 0.31 -5.37 8.23
CA PRO A 70 1.31 -5.71 9.24
C PRO A 70 1.21 -7.19 9.65
N GLY A 71 2.35 -7.86 9.75
CA GLY A 71 2.42 -9.30 10.09
C GLY A 71 2.02 -10.25 8.97
N LYS A 72 1.65 -9.75 7.77
CA LYS A 72 1.44 -10.59 6.59
C LYS A 72 2.73 -10.76 5.81
N LYS A 73 2.88 -11.94 5.19
CA LYS A 73 4.04 -12.29 4.36
C LYS A 73 3.67 -12.23 2.89
N LEU A 74 4.68 -12.04 2.05
CA LEU A 74 4.57 -12.24 0.61
C LEU A 74 4.14 -13.67 0.31
N ARG A 75 3.35 -13.85 -0.76
CA ARG A 75 3.08 -15.20 -1.28
C ARG A 75 4.35 -15.72 -1.94
N PRO A 76 4.54 -17.05 -2.06
CA PRO A 76 5.73 -17.62 -2.68
C PRO A 76 6.05 -17.07 -4.08
N LEU A 77 5.02 -16.74 -4.87
CA LEU A 77 5.16 -16.17 -6.22
C LEU A 77 5.62 -14.69 -6.24
N GLN A 78 5.72 -14.04 -5.07
CA GLN A 78 6.05 -12.62 -4.92
C GLN A 78 7.39 -12.41 -4.19
N LEU A 79 8.14 -13.49 -3.93
CA LEU A 79 9.47 -13.48 -3.29
C LEU A 79 10.59 -13.24 -4.30
#